data_AF-A0A6A1Q653-F1
#
_entry.id   AF-A0A6A1Q653-F1
#
_cell.length_a   1.000
_cell.length_b   1.000
_cell.length_c   1.000
_cell.angle_alpha   90.00
_cell.angle_beta   90.00
_cell.angle_gamma   90.00
#
_symmetry.space_group_name_H-M   'P 1'
#
loop_
_entity.id
_entity.type
_entity.pdbx_description
1 polymer ?
#
loop_
_entity_poly.entity_id
_entity_poly.type
_entity_poly.pdbx_seq_one_letter_code
_entity_poly.pdbx_strand_id
1 'polypeptide(L)'
;MAPKAKKEAPAPPKAQAEAKASKAKKAVLKGVHSHKKKRRSGRHTPSDGAKHCGSGGSPNILRRAPPRRNKLDHYTIIEFPLTTESAMKKIEDNNTPVFIVDVKANKH
;
A
#
# COMPACT_ATOMS: atom_id res chain seq x y z
N MET A 1 23.93 31.63 -53.33
CA MET A 1 23.31 30.82 -54.40
C MET A 1 22.96 29.46 -53.85
N ALA A 2 21.70 29.04 -53.95
CA ALA A 2 21.23 27.71 -53.57
C ALA A 2 20.77 26.96 -54.84
N PRO A 3 20.96 25.64 -54.96
CA PRO A 3 20.27 24.87 -55.99
C PRO A 3 19.10 24.06 -55.44
N LYS A 4 18.06 23.98 -56.27
CA LYS A 4 16.70 23.46 -56.06
C LYS A 4 16.64 21.93 -56.06
N ALA A 5 15.70 21.39 -55.28
CA ALA A 5 15.34 19.97 -55.23
C ALA A 5 14.53 19.53 -56.46
N LYS A 6 14.86 18.35 -57.02
CA LYS A 6 13.97 17.57 -57.91
C LYS A 6 13.44 16.35 -57.16
N LYS A 7 12.14 16.10 -57.29
CA LYS A 7 11.33 15.05 -56.65
C LYS A 7 11.24 13.86 -57.62
N GLU A 8 11.60 12.65 -57.19
CA GLU A 8 11.71 11.44 -58.01
C GLU A 8 10.57 10.43 -57.72
N ALA A 9 10.13 9.70 -58.75
CA ALA A 9 9.02 8.73 -58.79
C ALA A 9 9.36 7.38 -58.09
N PRO A 10 8.39 6.47 -57.80
CA PRO A 10 8.57 5.40 -56.79
C PRO A 10 9.47 4.25 -57.27
N ALA A 11 10.40 3.85 -56.38
CA ALA A 11 11.47 2.88 -56.62
C ALA A 11 11.00 1.40 -56.79
N PRO A 12 11.78 0.57 -57.52
CA PRO A 12 11.46 -0.82 -57.85
C PRO A 12 11.27 -1.74 -56.62
N PRO A 13 10.49 -2.84 -56.74
CA PRO A 13 10.04 -3.67 -55.62
C PRO A 13 11.18 -4.28 -54.79
N LYS A 14 12.35 -4.50 -55.40
CA LYS A 14 13.56 -4.99 -54.72
C LYS A 14 14.12 -3.96 -53.73
N ALA A 15 14.10 -2.69 -54.09
CA ALA A 15 14.51 -1.58 -53.21
C ALA A 15 13.52 -1.40 -52.03
N GLN A 16 12.23 -1.69 -52.25
CA GLN A 16 11.24 -1.65 -51.18
C GLN A 16 11.40 -2.79 -50.17
N ALA A 17 11.82 -3.98 -50.61
CA ALA A 17 12.11 -5.11 -49.72
C ALA A 17 13.32 -4.83 -48.82
N GLU A 18 14.40 -4.27 -49.37
CA GLU A 18 15.58 -3.87 -48.61
C GLU A 18 15.28 -2.72 -47.62
N ALA A 19 14.43 -1.77 -48.02
CA ALA A 19 13.94 -0.71 -47.15
C ALA A 19 13.09 -1.25 -45.98
N LYS A 20 12.29 -2.29 -46.20
CA LYS A 20 11.50 -2.94 -45.14
C LYS A 20 12.40 -3.75 -44.20
N ALA A 21 13.37 -4.49 -44.72
CA ALA A 21 14.33 -5.25 -43.92
C ALA A 21 15.19 -4.34 -43.02
N SER A 22 15.67 -3.22 -43.57
CA SER A 22 16.45 -2.23 -42.81
C SER A 22 15.62 -1.49 -41.74
N LYS A 23 14.32 -1.24 -41.99
CA LYS A 23 13.38 -0.70 -40.99
C LYS A 23 13.10 -1.70 -39.86
N ALA A 24 12.90 -2.97 -40.18
CA ALA A 24 12.69 -4.03 -39.19
C ALA A 24 13.91 -4.19 -38.26
N LYS A 25 15.13 -4.21 -38.82
CA LYS A 25 16.38 -4.25 -38.02
C LYS A 25 16.47 -3.06 -37.04
N LYS A 26 16.10 -1.85 -37.48
CA LYS A 26 16.10 -0.65 -36.62
C LYS A 26 15.02 -0.69 -35.53
N ALA A 27 13.86 -1.29 -35.79
CA ALA A 27 12.79 -1.44 -34.82
C ALA A 27 13.16 -2.46 -33.72
N VAL A 28 13.81 -3.57 -34.10
CA VAL A 28 14.33 -4.57 -33.16
C VAL A 28 15.38 -3.95 -32.23
N LEU A 29 16.31 -3.16 -32.76
CA LEU A 29 17.35 -2.49 -31.95
C LEU A 29 16.78 -1.47 -30.96
N LYS A 30 15.70 -0.77 -31.32
CA LYS A 30 15.11 0.26 -30.45
C LYS A 30 14.18 -0.32 -29.39
N GLY A 31 13.58 -1.50 -29.63
CA GLY A 31 12.67 -2.17 -28.72
C GLY A 31 11.36 -1.39 -28.46
N VAL A 32 10.32 -2.10 -28.06
CA VAL A 32 8.98 -1.52 -27.81
C VAL A 32 8.97 -0.61 -26.56
N HIS A 33 10.01 -0.69 -25.72
CA HIS A 33 10.13 0.05 -24.47
C HIS A 33 11.26 1.09 -24.50
N SER A 34 11.32 1.93 -25.52
CA SER A 34 12.29 3.04 -25.61
C SER A 34 11.68 4.39 -25.21
N HIS A 35 10.90 4.42 -24.13
CA HIS A 35 10.55 5.70 -23.52
C HIS A 35 11.70 6.21 -22.67
N LYS A 36 12.61 6.97 -23.28
CA LYS A 36 13.52 7.83 -22.52
C LYS A 36 12.68 8.91 -21.85
N LYS A 37 12.34 8.74 -20.57
CA LYS A 37 11.69 9.79 -19.77
C LYS A 37 12.61 11.01 -19.79
N LYS A 38 12.30 12.01 -20.62
CA LYS A 38 13.04 13.28 -20.65
C LYS A 38 12.80 13.94 -19.29
N ARG A 39 13.76 13.80 -18.37
CA ARG A 39 13.78 14.64 -17.17
C ARG A 39 13.95 16.07 -17.69
N ARG A 40 12.90 16.88 -17.59
CA ARG A 40 12.96 18.29 -17.94
C ARG A 40 13.96 18.91 -16.98
N SER A 41 15.16 19.24 -17.47
CA SER A 41 16.11 20.10 -16.78
C SER A 41 15.55 21.52 -16.83
N GLY A 42 14.58 21.79 -15.96
CA GLY A 42 13.84 23.04 -15.93
C GLY A 42 13.08 23.13 -14.63
N ARG A 43 13.73 23.72 -13.62
CA ARG A 43 13.15 24.40 -12.46
C ARG A 43 11.90 23.71 -11.86
N HIS A 44 12.09 22.54 -11.26
CA HIS A 44 11.19 22.06 -10.22
C HIS A 44 11.86 22.34 -8.88
N THR A 45 11.25 23.19 -8.05
CA THR A 45 11.46 23.12 -6.61
C THR A 45 11.07 21.70 -6.19
N PRO A 46 11.91 20.94 -5.48
CA PRO A 46 11.45 19.72 -4.84
C PRO A 46 10.62 20.15 -3.62
N SER A 47 9.39 20.60 -3.86
CA SER A 47 8.36 20.55 -2.84
C SER A 47 8.06 19.08 -2.61
N ASP A 48 8.30 18.66 -1.37
CA ASP A 48 8.11 17.33 -0.81
C ASP A 48 9.11 16.27 -1.33
N GLY A 49 10.07 15.95 -0.45
CA GLY A 49 11.09 14.93 -0.66
C GLY A 49 10.48 13.61 -1.13
N ALA A 50 11.23 12.89 -1.96
CA ALA A 50 10.84 11.58 -2.47
C ALA A 50 10.36 10.69 -1.31
N LYS A 51 9.12 10.17 -1.41
CA LYS A 51 8.56 9.24 -0.44
C LYS A 51 9.50 8.04 -0.31
N HIS A 52 10.26 7.98 0.78
CA HIS A 52 11.02 6.80 1.11
C HIS A 52 10.01 5.72 1.49
N CYS A 53 10.05 4.57 0.82
CA CYS A 53 9.35 3.39 1.30
C CYS A 53 10.10 2.96 2.57
N GLY A 54 9.55 3.31 3.73
CA GLY A 54 10.03 2.76 4.99
C GLY A 54 9.81 1.26 4.96
N SER A 55 10.90 0.50 4.82
CA SER A 55 10.89 -0.90 5.17
C SER A 55 10.59 -0.97 6.67
N GLY A 56 9.35 -1.35 7.01
CA GLY A 56 9.01 -1.68 8.38
C GLY A 56 10.03 -2.67 8.89
N GLY A 57 10.85 -2.25 9.86
CA GLY A 57 12.05 -2.97 10.25
C GLY A 57 11.71 -4.41 10.65
N SER A 58 12.42 -5.37 10.06
CA SER A 58 12.41 -6.76 10.49
C SER A 58 13.50 -6.94 11.55
N PRO A 59 13.18 -7.00 12.86
CA PRO A 59 14.20 -7.28 13.85
C PRO A 59 14.70 -8.71 13.66
N ASN A 60 16.01 -8.88 13.47
CA ASN A 60 16.68 -10.19 13.31
C ASN A 60 16.59 -11.05 14.58
N ILE A 61 16.09 -10.51 15.69
CA ILE A 61 15.88 -11.19 16.97
C ILE A 61 14.51 -10.83 17.55
N LEU A 62 13.94 -11.78 18.28
CA LEU A 62 12.71 -11.56 19.02
C LEU A 62 12.95 -10.54 20.16
N ARG A 63 12.26 -9.39 20.14
CA ARG A 63 12.43 -8.33 21.16
C ARG A 63 11.77 -8.63 22.50
N ARG A 64 10.84 -9.59 22.56
CA ARG A 64 10.10 -9.99 23.77
C ARG A 64 9.84 -11.48 23.79
N ALA A 65 9.84 -12.05 24.99
CA ALA A 65 9.37 -13.41 25.30
C ALA A 65 8.07 -13.82 24.56
N PRO A 66 7.76 -15.12 24.50
CA PRO A 66 6.56 -15.64 23.84
C PRO A 66 5.28 -14.86 24.18
N PRO A 67 4.26 -14.90 23.29
CA PRO A 67 3.03 -14.13 23.45
C PRO A 67 2.48 -14.22 24.86
N ARG A 68 2.22 -13.05 25.45
CA ARG A 68 1.64 -12.96 26.79
C ARG A 68 0.20 -13.41 26.76
N ARG A 69 -0.23 -14.11 27.82
CA ARG A 69 -1.64 -14.40 28.05
C ARG A 69 -2.39 -13.12 28.43
N ASN A 70 -3.66 -13.06 28.04
CA ASN A 70 -4.56 -12.00 28.46
C ASN A 70 -4.80 -12.14 29.97
N LYS A 71 -4.57 -11.06 30.71
CA LYS A 71 -4.79 -11.03 32.17
C LYS A 71 -6.21 -10.69 32.57
N LEU A 72 -6.96 -10.05 31.67
CA LEU A 72 -8.37 -9.71 31.83
C LEU A 72 -9.19 -10.77 31.09
N ASP A 73 -9.44 -11.86 31.77
CA ASP A 73 -10.35 -12.92 31.34
C ASP A 73 -11.74 -12.72 31.98
N HIS A 74 -12.72 -13.54 31.59
CA HIS A 74 -14.11 -13.35 32.01
C HIS A 74 -14.30 -13.42 33.53
N TYR A 75 -13.53 -14.29 34.20
CA TYR A 75 -13.62 -14.49 35.65
C TYR A 75 -12.88 -13.40 36.44
N THR A 76 -11.85 -12.78 35.86
CA THR A 76 -11.23 -11.59 36.47
C THR A 76 -12.03 -10.32 36.21
N ILE A 77 -12.80 -10.26 35.12
CA ILE A 77 -13.67 -9.12 34.82
C ILE A 77 -14.88 -9.10 35.77
N ILE A 78 -15.53 -10.24 35.99
CA ILE A 78 -16.72 -10.35 36.85
C ILE A 78 -16.29 -10.98 38.18
N GLU A 79 -16.20 -10.18 39.24
CA GLU A 79 -15.69 -10.66 40.54
C GLU A 79 -16.78 -11.41 41.31
N PHE A 80 -17.87 -10.72 41.67
CA PHE A 80 -18.99 -11.32 42.41
C PHE A 80 -20.30 -10.54 42.22
N PRO A 81 -21.46 -11.21 42.37
CA PRO A 81 -22.76 -10.54 42.35
C PRO A 81 -22.94 -9.67 43.60
N LEU A 82 -23.55 -8.50 43.41
CA LEU A 82 -23.88 -7.61 44.52
C LEU A 82 -25.23 -8.01 45.12
N THR A 83 -25.25 -8.36 46.41
CA THR A 83 -26.42 -8.90 47.11
C THR A 83 -27.08 -7.90 48.08
N THR A 84 -27.03 -6.60 47.77
CA THR A 84 -27.72 -5.58 48.58
C THR A 84 -29.21 -5.54 48.27
N GLU A 85 -30.04 -5.04 49.19
CA GLU A 85 -31.49 -4.89 48.98
C GLU A 85 -31.82 -4.16 47.67
N SER A 86 -31.08 -3.08 47.39
CA SER A 86 -31.24 -2.31 46.15
C SER A 86 -30.87 -3.10 44.90
N ALA A 87 -29.89 -4.01 44.98
CA ALA A 87 -29.49 -4.87 43.88
C ALA A 87 -30.50 -5.99 43.67
N MET A 88 -30.98 -6.63 44.74
CA MET A 88 -32.05 -7.64 44.68
C MET A 88 -33.32 -7.07 44.06
N LYS A 89 -33.71 -5.86 44.47
CA LYS A 89 -34.85 -5.14 43.87
C LYS A 89 -34.68 -4.94 42.35
N LYS A 90 -33.48 -4.62 41.87
CA LYS A 90 -33.21 -4.47 40.43
C LYS A 90 -33.27 -5.79 39.65
N ILE A 91 -32.97 -6.91 40.30
CA ILE A 91 -33.11 -8.24 39.68
C ILE A 91 -34.58 -8.53 39.41
N GLU A 92 -35.45 -8.24 40.38
CA GLU A 92 -36.89 -8.52 40.27
C GLU A 92 -37.63 -7.52 39.37
N ASP A 93 -37.40 -6.21 39.57
CA ASP A 93 -38.17 -5.18 38.87
C ASP A 93 -37.79 -5.07 37.38
N ASN A 94 -36.50 -5.21 37.05
CA ASN A 94 -35.96 -4.88 35.73
C ASN A 94 -35.28 -6.05 35.03
N ASN A 95 -35.19 -7.23 35.67
CA ASN A 95 -34.41 -8.38 35.19
C ASN A 95 -32.92 -8.04 34.95
N THR A 96 -32.34 -7.17 35.80
CA THR A 96 -30.93 -6.76 35.68
C THR A 96 -30.09 -7.25 36.86
N PRO A 97 -29.17 -8.22 36.66
CA PRO A 97 -28.22 -8.60 37.69
C PRO A 97 -27.15 -7.52 37.88
N VAL A 98 -26.75 -7.29 39.13
CA VAL A 98 -25.74 -6.29 39.49
C VAL A 98 -24.47 -7.01 39.93
N PHE A 99 -23.34 -6.68 39.32
CA PHE A 99 -22.04 -7.28 39.61
C PHE A 99 -21.04 -6.20 40.01
N ILE A 100 -20.06 -6.59 40.83
CA ILE A 100 -18.82 -5.84 41.01
C ILE A 100 -17.81 -6.35 39.99
N VAL A 101 -17.13 -5.43 39.31
CA VAL A 101 -16.23 -5.70 38.19
C VAL A 101 -14.86 -5.03 38.39
N ASP A 102 -13.83 -5.54 37.72
CA ASP A 102 -12.50 -4.93 37.73
C ASP A 102 -12.54 -3.50 37.17
N VAL A 103 -11.74 -2.61 37.74
CA VAL A 103 -11.72 -1.17 37.42
C VAL A 103 -11.35 -0.90 35.95
N LYS A 104 -10.62 -1.80 35.30
CA LYS A 104 -10.22 -1.67 33.89
C LYS A 104 -11.25 -2.26 32.93
N ALA A 105 -12.27 -2.94 33.43
CA ALA A 105 -13.33 -3.49 32.60
C ALA A 105 -14.08 -2.35 31.90
N ASN A 106 -14.45 -2.62 30.65
CA ASN A 106 -15.26 -1.71 29.85
C ASN A 106 -16.62 -2.38 29.57
N LYS A 107 -17.51 -1.70 28.86
CA LYS A 107 -18.86 -2.22 28.58
C LYS A 107 -18.90 -3.32 27.48
N HIS A 108 -17.80 -3.54 26.77
CA HIS A 108 -17.66 -4.43 25.61
C HIS A 108 -16.68 -5.57 25.88
#